data_AF-A0A251UJL6-F1
#
_entry.id   AF-A0A251UJL6-F1
#
_cell.length_a   1.000
_cell.length_b   1.000
_cell.length_c   1.000
_cell.angle_alpha   90.00
_cell.angle_beta   90.00
_cell.angle_gamma   90.00
#
_symmetry.space_group_name_H-M   'P 1'
#
loop_
_entity.id
_entity.type
_entity.pdbx_description
1 polymer ?
#
loop_
_entity_poly.entity_id
_entity_poly.type
_entity_poly.pdbx_seq_one_letter_code
_entity_poly.pdbx_strand_id
1 'polypeptide(L)'
;MTTSKRVQDRSQQKRVHALEIAVEKHKIASKILFLLELLKQEPEQVIPIRSLDQHRRQLNLPKPHKISDFIRKSPKLFEMYKDQRGTTWVGLTAKGEELVEEEERLIAENEGKAVEHVTRLLMMSVNKILPLDKIAHFRRDLGLPYDFRKHWVHKYPDCFRVLKDEDDVEFLKLVSWNPCWSVTEVEKKVTGITKAENHVPGRLSLAFPMKFPPDYKKVYRYGGQIENFQKREYLSPYADAKELKAGSVEFDKRAIAVMHEVLSFMNEKRLITDHLTHFRREFVMPQKLMRILLKHFGIFYVSERGKRFSVFLTEAYDGSELIEKCPLVVWKEKVVSLTGYRGRKKKIETFDDMDDFVDNDLFESDSEDENTISIDRSFKEEDDTMSDVEDELVTQISEMDIGEVQKAYNDT
;
A
#
# COMPACT_ATOMS: atom_id res chain seq x y z
N MET A 1 1.08 19.31 31.90
CA MET A 1 0.14 18.38 31.21
C MET A 1 0.08 18.79 29.75
N THR A 2 0.93 18.20 28.92
CA THR A 2 0.98 18.53 27.50
C THR A 2 0.10 17.55 26.74
N THR A 3 -0.88 18.11 26.00
CA THR A 3 -1.89 17.33 25.30
C THR A 3 -1.23 16.57 24.14
N SER A 4 -1.09 15.25 24.31
CA SER A 4 -0.53 14.34 23.31
C SER A 4 -1.41 14.35 22.06
N LYS A 5 -1.03 15.12 21.04
CA LYS A 5 -1.69 15.11 19.73
C LYS A 5 -1.39 13.81 19.00
N ARG A 6 -2.42 12.99 18.77
CA ARG A 6 -2.35 11.70 18.04
C ARG A 6 -1.74 11.93 16.65
N VAL A 7 -1.20 10.88 16.03
CA VAL A 7 -0.73 10.93 14.63
C VAL A 7 -1.82 11.54 13.72
N GLN A 8 -3.08 11.19 14.02
CA GLN A 8 -4.31 11.70 13.43
C GLN A 8 -4.45 13.23 13.48
N ASP A 9 -4.09 13.86 14.60
CA ASP A 9 -4.17 15.32 14.79
C ASP A 9 -3.07 16.05 14.01
N ARG A 10 -1.92 15.37 13.79
CA ARG A 10 -0.77 15.90 13.03
C ARG A 10 -1.00 15.82 11.53
N SER A 11 -1.90 14.94 11.09
CA SER A 11 -2.30 14.70 9.70
C SER A 11 -3.32 15.71 9.19
N GLN A 12 -4.26 16.19 10.01
CA GLN A 12 -5.37 17.04 9.54
C GLN A 12 -4.93 18.31 8.77
N GLN A 13 -3.87 19.00 9.20
CA GLN A 13 -3.34 20.20 8.52
C GLN A 13 -2.50 19.90 7.26
N LYS A 14 -2.27 18.62 6.96
CA LYS A 14 -1.43 18.14 5.85
C LYS A 14 -2.21 17.30 4.85
N ARG A 15 -3.53 17.18 5.01
CA ARG A 15 -4.39 16.35 4.15
C ARG A 15 -4.36 16.83 2.71
N VAL A 16 -4.18 15.89 1.80
CA VAL A 16 -4.29 16.11 0.35
C VAL A 16 -5.58 15.44 -0.11
N HIS A 17 -6.64 16.22 -0.23
CA HIS A 17 -7.98 15.74 -0.62
C HIS A 17 -7.93 14.82 -1.84
N ALA A 18 -7.12 15.18 -2.83
CA ALA A 18 -6.99 14.43 -4.07
C ALA A 18 -6.37 13.03 -3.88
N LEU A 19 -5.38 12.89 -2.98
CA LEU A 19 -4.80 11.59 -2.65
C LEU A 19 -5.74 10.74 -1.79
N GLU A 20 -6.62 11.36 -1.00
CA GLU A 20 -7.67 10.62 -0.31
C GLU A 20 -8.71 10.02 -1.27
N ILE A 21 -9.04 10.73 -2.35
CA ILE A 21 -9.87 10.17 -3.43
C ILE A 21 -9.18 8.95 -4.05
N ALA A 22 -7.86 9.02 -4.28
CA ALA A 22 -7.10 7.88 -4.80
C ALA A 22 -7.14 6.67 -3.85
N VAL A 23 -7.08 6.89 -2.53
CA VAL A 23 -7.24 5.83 -1.51
C VAL A 23 -8.62 5.16 -1.60
N GLU A 24 -9.70 5.94 -1.70
CA GLU A 24 -11.05 5.38 -1.80
C GLU A 24 -11.25 4.58 -3.09
N LYS A 25 -10.75 5.09 -4.23
CA LYS A 25 -10.72 4.32 -5.49
C LYS A 25 -9.94 3.01 -5.33
N HIS A 26 -8.78 3.05 -4.68
CA HIS A 26 -7.97 1.85 -4.43
C HIS A 26 -8.71 0.84 -3.55
N LYS A 27 -9.42 1.27 -2.50
CA LYS A 27 -10.18 0.36 -1.63
C LYS A 27 -11.23 -0.43 -2.41
N ILE A 28 -12.01 0.25 -3.26
CA ILE A 28 -13.02 -0.40 -4.09
C ILE A 28 -12.34 -1.39 -5.04
N ALA A 29 -11.31 -0.94 -5.74
CA ALA A 29 -10.57 -1.77 -6.68
C ALA A 29 -10.03 -3.03 -6.00
N SER A 30 -9.39 -2.92 -4.84
CA SER A 30 -8.82 -4.06 -4.12
C SER A 30 -9.85 -5.12 -3.73
N LYS A 31 -11.10 -4.73 -3.43
CA LYS A 31 -12.19 -5.69 -3.18
C LYS A 31 -12.61 -6.43 -4.45
N ILE A 32 -12.76 -5.70 -5.56
CA ILE A 32 -13.17 -6.26 -6.86
C ILE A 32 -12.08 -7.20 -7.40
N LEU A 33 -10.82 -6.76 -7.37
CA LEU A 33 -9.67 -7.56 -7.82
C LEU A 33 -9.46 -8.82 -6.98
N PHE A 34 -9.77 -8.76 -5.68
CA PHE A 34 -9.78 -9.95 -4.84
C PHE A 34 -10.86 -10.95 -5.29
N LEU A 35 -12.08 -10.50 -5.59
CA LEU A 35 -13.13 -11.40 -6.10
C LEU A 35 -12.79 -11.99 -7.47
N LEU A 36 -12.27 -11.18 -8.40
CA LEU A 36 -11.86 -11.66 -9.72
C LEU A 36 -10.82 -12.79 -9.59
N GLU A 37 -9.80 -12.59 -8.75
CA GLU A 37 -8.76 -13.60 -8.56
C GLU A 37 -9.25 -14.83 -7.79
N LEU A 38 -10.19 -14.67 -6.86
CA LEU A 38 -10.81 -15.79 -6.15
C LEU A 38 -11.63 -16.65 -7.11
N LEU A 39 -12.51 -16.04 -7.91
CA LEU A 39 -13.32 -16.75 -8.90
C LEU A 39 -12.46 -17.43 -9.95
N LYS A 40 -11.37 -16.78 -10.38
CA LYS A 40 -10.40 -17.37 -11.31
C LYS A 40 -9.81 -18.70 -10.81
N GLN A 41 -9.69 -18.90 -9.49
CA GLN A 41 -9.14 -20.12 -8.91
C GLN A 41 -10.15 -21.27 -8.83
N GLU A 42 -11.43 -20.96 -8.95
CA GLU A 42 -12.51 -21.96 -8.87
C GLU A 42 -12.73 -22.63 -10.23
N PRO A 43 -13.07 -23.93 -10.24
CA PRO A 43 -13.50 -24.60 -11.46
C PRO A 43 -14.76 -23.90 -12.00
N GLU A 44 -14.82 -23.73 -13.33
CA GLU A 44 -15.90 -22.98 -14.02
C GLU A 44 -16.02 -21.50 -13.63
N GLN A 45 -15.11 -20.96 -12.81
CA GLN A 45 -15.11 -19.57 -12.35
C GLN A 45 -16.39 -19.14 -11.59
N VAL A 46 -16.97 -20.10 -10.86
CA VAL A 46 -18.18 -19.89 -10.03
C VAL A 46 -17.95 -20.39 -8.61
N ILE A 47 -18.47 -19.66 -7.63
CA ILE A 47 -18.43 -20.04 -6.22
C ILE A 47 -19.79 -19.84 -5.52
N PRO A 48 -20.18 -20.69 -4.55
CA PRO A 48 -21.35 -20.42 -3.71
C PRO A 48 -21.13 -19.15 -2.88
N ILE A 49 -22.15 -18.30 -2.77
CA ILE A 49 -22.04 -17.04 -2.00
C ILE A 49 -21.66 -17.26 -0.53
N ARG A 50 -22.07 -18.41 0.04
CA ARG A 50 -21.75 -18.80 1.42
C ARG A 50 -20.25 -19.06 1.62
N SER A 51 -19.54 -19.50 0.59
CA SER A 51 -18.09 -19.69 0.65
C SER A 51 -17.36 -18.35 0.69
N LEU A 52 -17.92 -17.29 0.08
CA LEU A 52 -17.37 -15.94 0.15
C LEU A 52 -17.37 -15.36 1.56
N ASP A 53 -18.26 -15.82 2.46
CA ASP A 53 -18.27 -15.38 3.86
C ASP A 53 -16.96 -15.72 4.59
N GLN A 54 -16.26 -16.78 4.18
CA GLN A 54 -14.94 -17.16 4.73
C GLN A 54 -13.87 -16.11 4.38
N HIS A 55 -14.03 -15.42 3.25
CA HIS A 55 -13.10 -14.41 2.76
C HIS A 55 -13.49 -12.97 3.14
N ARG A 56 -14.46 -12.81 4.04
CA ARG A 56 -15.02 -11.50 4.39
C ARG A 56 -14.00 -10.54 5.00
N ARG A 57 -13.02 -11.07 5.74
CA ARG A 57 -11.91 -10.29 6.31
C ARG A 57 -11.02 -9.71 5.20
N GLN A 58 -10.69 -10.53 4.20
CA GLN A 58 -9.86 -10.15 3.05
C GLN A 58 -10.60 -9.17 2.13
N LEU A 59 -11.90 -9.37 1.92
CA LEU A 59 -12.79 -8.47 1.19
C LEU A 59 -13.01 -7.13 1.90
N ASN A 60 -12.60 -6.98 3.17
CA ASN A 60 -12.84 -5.77 3.97
C ASN A 60 -14.31 -5.31 3.90
N LEU A 61 -15.25 -6.25 4.01
CA LEU A 61 -16.69 -5.99 4.07
C LEU A 61 -17.20 -6.43 5.45
N PRO A 62 -17.09 -5.61 6.52
CA PRO A 62 -17.55 -6.00 7.85
C PRO A 62 -19.07 -6.22 7.90
N LYS A 63 -19.56 -6.89 8.95
CA LYS A 63 -21.00 -6.92 9.27
C LYS A 63 -21.46 -5.51 9.62
N PRO A 64 -22.63 -5.04 9.13
CA PRO A 64 -23.74 -5.80 8.52
C PRO A 64 -23.72 -5.94 6.98
N HIS A 65 -22.75 -5.37 6.25
CA HIS A 65 -22.78 -5.28 4.77
C HIS A 65 -22.79 -6.64 4.07
N LYS A 66 -23.84 -6.93 3.30
CA LYS A 66 -23.97 -8.21 2.61
C LYS A 66 -23.08 -8.26 1.37
N ILE A 67 -22.42 -9.42 1.19
CA ILE A 67 -21.59 -9.69 0.00
C ILE A 67 -22.46 -9.66 -1.28
N SER A 68 -23.72 -10.12 -1.19
CA SER A 68 -24.69 -10.04 -2.29
C SER A 68 -24.86 -8.62 -2.81
N ASP A 69 -24.97 -7.64 -1.90
CA ASP A 69 -25.25 -6.26 -2.26
C ASP A 69 -24.02 -5.59 -2.87
N PHE A 70 -22.83 -6.01 -2.45
CA PHE A 70 -21.56 -5.63 -3.07
C PHE A 70 -21.47 -6.16 -4.51
N ILE A 71 -21.78 -7.44 -4.73
CA ILE A 71 -21.73 -8.07 -6.05
C ILE A 71 -22.77 -7.44 -7.00
N ARG A 72 -23.99 -7.18 -6.51
CA ARG A 72 -25.06 -6.53 -7.29
C ARG A 72 -24.67 -5.16 -7.86
N LYS A 73 -23.71 -4.47 -7.24
CA LYS A 73 -23.21 -3.18 -7.72
C LYS A 73 -22.25 -3.30 -8.88
N SER A 74 -21.80 -4.50 -9.24
CA SER A 74 -20.87 -4.73 -10.35
C SER A 74 -21.43 -5.77 -11.34
N PRO A 75 -22.65 -5.57 -11.90
CA PRO A 75 -23.32 -6.56 -12.74
C PRO A 75 -22.63 -6.80 -14.08
N LYS A 76 -21.73 -5.90 -14.50
CA LYS A 76 -20.90 -6.07 -15.69
C LYS A 76 -19.69 -6.98 -15.48
N LEU A 77 -19.38 -7.32 -14.24
CA LEU A 77 -18.23 -8.16 -13.88
C LEU A 77 -18.71 -9.51 -13.35
N PHE A 78 -19.74 -9.49 -12.52
CA PHE A 78 -20.25 -10.67 -11.83
C PHE A 78 -21.72 -10.91 -12.13
N GLU A 79 -22.08 -12.19 -12.19
CA GLU A 79 -23.45 -12.65 -12.27
C GLU A 79 -23.82 -13.45 -11.04
N MET A 80 -25.11 -13.42 -10.68
CA MET A 80 -25.65 -14.24 -9.60
C MET A 80 -26.84 -15.01 -10.10
N TYR A 81 -26.86 -16.30 -9.80
CA TYR A 81 -27.97 -17.19 -10.11
C TYR A 81 -28.27 -18.11 -8.94
N LYS A 82 -29.48 -18.67 -8.93
CA LYS A 82 -29.90 -19.64 -7.94
C LYS A 82 -29.97 -21.02 -8.59
N ASP A 83 -29.41 -22.02 -7.92
CA ASP A 83 -29.57 -23.40 -8.35
C ASP A 83 -30.99 -23.93 -8.02
N GLN A 84 -31.30 -25.12 -8.51
CA GLN A 84 -32.58 -25.80 -8.24
C GLN A 84 -32.81 -26.11 -6.75
N ARG A 85 -31.76 -26.06 -5.92
CA ARG A 85 -31.79 -26.28 -4.47
C ARG A 85 -31.91 -24.98 -3.68
N GLY A 86 -32.00 -23.83 -4.35
CA GLY A 86 -32.08 -22.50 -3.75
C GLY A 86 -30.75 -21.89 -3.30
N THR A 87 -29.61 -22.53 -3.57
CA THR A 87 -28.28 -21.98 -3.29
C THR A 87 -27.99 -20.85 -4.27
N THR A 88 -27.48 -19.73 -3.76
CA THR A 88 -27.05 -18.61 -4.61
C THR A 88 -25.57 -18.75 -4.96
N TRP A 89 -25.29 -18.72 -6.26
CA TRP A 89 -23.96 -18.81 -6.85
C TRP A 89 -23.55 -17.47 -7.43
N VAL A 90 -22.24 -17.24 -7.48
CA VAL A 90 -21.61 -16.04 -8.02
C VAL A 90 -20.61 -16.50 -9.06
N GLY A 91 -20.75 -16.02 -10.30
CA GLY A 91 -19.84 -16.31 -11.40
C GLY A 91 -19.27 -15.04 -12.03
N LEU A 92 -18.24 -15.21 -12.86
CA LEU A 92 -17.81 -14.15 -13.78
C LEU A 92 -18.78 -14.06 -14.95
N THR A 93 -19.03 -12.84 -15.40
CA THR A 93 -19.66 -12.61 -16.71
C THR A 93 -18.59 -12.75 -17.80
N ALA A 94 -18.98 -12.92 -19.07
CA ALA A 94 -18.04 -12.94 -20.20
C ALA A 94 -17.08 -11.72 -20.22
N LYS A 95 -17.54 -10.54 -19.76
CA LYS A 95 -16.68 -9.36 -19.63
C LYS A 95 -15.70 -9.47 -18.46
N GLY A 96 -16.11 -10.08 -17.35
CA GLY A 96 -15.25 -10.40 -16.22
C GLY A 96 -14.15 -11.39 -16.60
N GLU A 97 -14.49 -12.42 -17.37
CA GLU A 97 -13.53 -13.41 -17.90
C GLU A 97 -12.48 -12.75 -18.81
N GLU A 98 -12.92 -11.93 -19.78
CA GLU A 98 -12.03 -11.17 -20.67
C GLU A 98 -11.03 -10.31 -19.88
N LEU A 99 -11.47 -9.68 -18.79
CA LEU A 99 -10.60 -8.85 -17.95
C LEU A 99 -9.57 -9.67 -17.17
N VAL A 100 -9.95 -10.87 -16.71
CA VAL A 100 -9.03 -11.79 -16.04
C VAL A 100 -7.95 -12.28 -17.00
N GLU A 101 -8.33 -12.64 -18.23
CA GLU A 101 -7.36 -13.01 -19.28
C GLU A 101 -6.46 -11.83 -19.67
N GLU A 102 -7.02 -10.62 -19.74
CA GLU A 102 -6.27 -9.40 -19.99
C GLU A 102 -5.25 -9.13 -18.87
N GLU A 103 -5.62 -9.32 -17.59
CA GLU A 103 -4.69 -9.19 -16.46
C GLU A 103 -3.50 -10.14 -16.60
N GLU A 104 -3.75 -11.41 -16.94
CA GLU A 104 -2.69 -12.41 -17.12
C GLU A 104 -1.71 -12.03 -18.22
N ARG A 105 -2.23 -11.60 -19.38
CA ARG A 105 -1.39 -11.13 -20.49
C ARG A 105 -0.55 -9.95 -20.07
N LEU A 106 -1.14 -8.96 -19.39
CA LEU A 106 -0.42 -7.76 -18.94
C LEU A 106 0.66 -8.09 -17.90
N ILE A 107 0.41 -9.05 -17.00
CA ILE A 107 1.42 -9.53 -16.05
C ILE A 107 2.58 -10.20 -16.79
N ALA A 108 2.28 -11.04 -17.79
CA ALA A 108 3.30 -11.71 -18.60
C ALA A 108 4.12 -10.72 -19.45
N GLU A 109 3.48 -9.74 -20.07
CA GLU A 109 4.17 -8.70 -20.86
C GLU A 109 5.06 -7.81 -19.98
N ASN A 110 4.67 -7.57 -18.72
CA ASN A 110 5.41 -6.74 -17.78
C ASN A 110 6.39 -7.54 -16.88
N GLU A 111 6.55 -8.85 -17.12
CA GLU A 111 7.33 -9.75 -16.26
C GLU A 111 8.78 -9.28 -16.11
N GLY A 112 9.39 -8.77 -17.19
CA GLY A 112 10.76 -8.22 -17.16
C GLY A 112 10.94 -7.06 -16.18
N LYS A 113 9.96 -6.15 -16.07
CA LYS A 113 10.01 -5.06 -15.07
C LYS A 113 9.83 -5.61 -13.66
N ALA A 114 8.95 -6.60 -13.47
CA ALA A 114 8.76 -7.23 -12.17
C ALA A 114 10.04 -7.93 -11.69
N VAL A 115 10.77 -8.59 -12.58
CA VAL A 115 12.10 -9.16 -12.31
C VAL A 115 13.09 -8.07 -11.91
N GLU A 116 13.17 -6.97 -12.65
CA GLU A 116 14.03 -5.85 -12.30
C GLU A 116 13.71 -5.33 -10.89
N HIS A 117 12.45 -5.03 -10.59
CA HIS A 117 12.03 -4.49 -9.30
C HIS A 117 12.35 -5.43 -8.13
N VAL A 118 12.04 -6.73 -8.27
CA VAL A 118 12.35 -7.73 -7.22
C VAL A 118 13.87 -7.86 -7.05
N THR A 119 14.63 -7.86 -8.14
CA THR A 119 16.11 -7.87 -8.07
C THR A 119 16.63 -6.66 -7.34
N ARG A 120 16.10 -5.47 -7.64
CA ARG A 120 16.50 -4.22 -6.99
C ARG A 120 16.14 -4.20 -5.51
N LEU A 121 15.00 -4.75 -5.11
CA LEU A 121 14.67 -4.95 -3.69
C LEU A 121 15.71 -5.83 -3.00
N LEU A 122 16.09 -6.97 -3.60
CA LEU A 122 17.15 -7.81 -3.06
C LEU A 122 18.51 -7.10 -3.04
N MET A 123 18.82 -6.31 -4.06
CA MET A 123 20.06 -5.53 -4.13
C MET A 123 20.17 -4.52 -2.98
N MET A 124 19.05 -3.94 -2.52
CA MET A 124 19.02 -3.04 -1.36
C MET A 124 19.07 -3.77 -0.02
N SER A 125 18.76 -5.07 0.03
CA SER A 125 18.67 -5.80 1.29
C SER A 125 20.04 -6.24 1.83
N VAL A 126 20.10 -6.37 3.15
CA VAL A 126 21.24 -6.98 3.86
C VAL A 126 21.40 -8.42 3.37
N ASN A 127 22.63 -8.81 3.07
CA ASN A 127 23.00 -10.13 2.54
C ASN A 127 22.30 -10.51 1.21
N LYS A 128 21.58 -9.58 0.58
CA LYS A 128 20.84 -9.76 -0.67
C LYS A 128 19.76 -10.85 -0.58
N ILE A 129 19.13 -10.93 0.58
CA ILE A 129 18.09 -11.91 0.91
C ILE A 129 16.85 -11.16 1.42
N LEU A 130 15.66 -11.64 1.08
CA LEU A 130 14.38 -11.16 1.62
C LEU A 130 13.44 -12.35 1.92
N PRO A 131 12.67 -12.32 3.02
CA PRO A 131 11.64 -13.32 3.28
C PRO A 131 10.59 -13.31 2.17
N LEU A 132 10.28 -14.49 1.63
CA LEU A 132 9.36 -14.62 0.50
C LEU A 132 7.92 -14.24 0.89
N ASP A 133 7.54 -14.47 2.16
CA ASP A 133 6.23 -14.10 2.70
C ASP A 133 6.00 -12.60 2.72
N LYS A 134 7.04 -11.84 3.09
CA LYS A 134 6.94 -10.38 3.11
C LYS A 134 6.67 -9.84 1.71
N ILE A 135 7.38 -10.33 0.69
CA ILE A 135 7.17 -9.94 -0.72
C ILE A 135 5.73 -10.28 -1.18
N ALA A 136 5.22 -11.44 -0.77
CA ALA A 136 3.87 -11.88 -1.13
C ALA A 136 2.77 -10.93 -0.65
N HIS A 137 2.96 -10.21 0.47
CA HIS A 137 1.96 -9.28 1.01
C HIS A 137 1.62 -8.10 0.09
N PHE A 138 2.55 -7.68 -0.78
CA PHE A 138 2.35 -6.56 -1.72
C PHE A 138 2.62 -6.98 -3.17
N ARG A 139 2.43 -8.27 -3.47
CA ARG A 139 2.63 -8.84 -4.81
C ARG A 139 1.86 -8.08 -5.90
N ARG A 140 0.62 -7.65 -5.61
CA ARG A 140 -0.22 -6.92 -6.56
C ARG A 140 0.30 -5.51 -6.79
N ASP A 141 0.81 -4.87 -5.75
CA ASP A 141 1.44 -3.55 -5.86
C ASP A 141 2.72 -3.64 -6.73
N LEU A 142 3.43 -4.78 -6.72
CA LEU A 142 4.57 -5.04 -7.62
C LEU A 142 4.21 -5.56 -9.02
N GLY A 143 2.96 -5.97 -9.26
CA GLY A 143 2.55 -6.61 -10.51
C GLY A 143 3.01 -8.06 -10.66
N LEU A 144 3.21 -8.77 -9.56
CA LEU A 144 3.58 -10.19 -9.55
C LEU A 144 2.34 -11.09 -9.67
N PRO A 145 2.47 -12.25 -10.35
CA PRO A 145 1.38 -13.19 -10.49
C PRO A 145 0.98 -13.81 -9.13
N TYR A 146 -0.21 -14.40 -9.07
CA TYR A 146 -0.73 -15.04 -7.85
C TYR A 146 0.16 -16.20 -7.37
N ASP A 147 0.64 -17.01 -8.31
CA ASP A 147 1.48 -18.18 -8.06
C ASP A 147 2.98 -17.84 -7.95
N PHE A 148 3.29 -16.56 -7.71
CA PHE A 148 4.64 -16.03 -7.64
C PHE A 148 5.60 -16.90 -6.82
N ARG A 149 5.16 -17.35 -5.64
CA ARG A 149 5.96 -18.13 -4.70
C ARG A 149 6.31 -19.53 -5.21
N LYS A 150 5.45 -20.14 -6.04
CA LYS A 150 5.56 -21.54 -6.46
C LYS A 150 6.21 -21.71 -7.83
N HIS A 151 5.94 -20.79 -8.77
CA HIS A 151 6.42 -20.93 -10.15
C HIS A 151 7.31 -19.77 -10.57
N TRP A 152 6.86 -18.53 -10.39
CA TRP A 152 7.55 -17.36 -10.94
C TRP A 152 8.98 -17.22 -10.42
N VAL A 153 9.22 -17.43 -9.12
CA VAL A 153 10.58 -17.32 -8.52
C VAL A 153 11.57 -18.34 -9.08
N HIS A 154 11.09 -19.45 -9.65
CA HIS A 154 11.95 -20.48 -10.24
C HIS A 154 12.19 -20.27 -11.75
N LYS A 155 11.45 -19.37 -12.41
CA LYS A 155 11.66 -19.03 -13.83
C LYS A 155 12.97 -18.29 -14.09
N TYR A 156 13.52 -17.63 -13.06
CA TYR A 156 14.69 -16.74 -13.19
C TYR A 156 15.86 -17.21 -12.32
N PRO A 157 16.42 -18.41 -12.59
CA PRO A 157 17.50 -18.98 -11.77
C PRO A 157 18.79 -18.14 -11.80
N ASP A 158 18.99 -17.36 -12.86
CA ASP A 158 20.13 -16.45 -13.00
C ASP A 158 20.00 -15.20 -12.10
N CYS A 159 18.77 -14.84 -11.72
CA CYS A 159 18.48 -13.70 -10.87
C CYS A 159 18.29 -14.11 -9.41
N PHE A 160 17.52 -15.17 -9.16
CA PHE A 160 17.05 -15.55 -7.83
C PHE A 160 17.26 -17.02 -7.50
N ARG A 161 17.40 -17.29 -6.20
CA ARG A 161 17.35 -18.62 -5.63
C ARG A 161 16.49 -18.63 -4.39
N VAL A 162 15.58 -19.60 -4.30
CA VAL A 162 14.82 -19.83 -3.07
C VAL A 162 15.69 -20.63 -2.10
N LEU A 163 15.77 -20.16 -0.87
CA LEU A 163 16.42 -20.82 0.26
C LEU A 163 15.38 -21.09 1.34
N LYS A 164 15.63 -22.12 2.15
CA LYS A 164 14.87 -22.40 3.37
C LYS A 164 15.82 -22.36 4.55
N ASP A 165 15.37 -21.82 5.67
CA ASP A 165 16.09 -21.92 6.93
C ASP A 165 15.70 -23.19 7.70
N GLU A 166 16.19 -23.31 8.93
CA GLU A 166 15.92 -24.46 9.82
C GLU A 166 14.44 -24.57 10.21
N ASP A 167 13.70 -23.46 10.17
CA ASP A 167 12.28 -23.37 10.51
C ASP A 167 11.37 -23.50 9.26
N ASP A 168 11.92 -23.98 8.14
CA ASP A 168 11.25 -24.10 6.84
C ASP A 168 10.74 -22.76 6.26
N VAL A 169 11.22 -21.62 6.76
CA VAL A 169 10.86 -20.29 6.25
C VAL A 169 11.58 -20.05 4.92
N GLU A 170 10.79 -19.69 3.91
CA GLU A 170 11.30 -19.45 2.57
C GLU A 170 11.84 -18.03 2.40
N PHE A 171 13.06 -17.93 1.87
CA PHE A 171 13.74 -16.70 1.52
C PHE A 171 14.10 -16.66 0.04
N LEU A 172 14.00 -15.48 -0.56
CA LEU A 172 14.51 -15.22 -1.89
C LEU A 172 15.90 -14.59 -1.77
N LYS A 173 16.90 -15.20 -2.42
CA LYS A 173 18.28 -14.71 -2.46
C LYS A 173 18.65 -14.27 -3.87
N LEU A 174 19.38 -13.15 -3.96
CA LEU A 174 20.01 -12.69 -5.20
C LEU A 174 21.15 -13.63 -5.62
N VAL A 175 21.13 -14.04 -6.89
CA VAL A 175 22.19 -14.88 -7.48
C VAL A 175 23.25 -14.02 -8.16
N SER A 176 22.84 -13.09 -9.02
CA SER A 176 23.74 -12.23 -9.79
C SER A 176 23.45 -10.75 -9.54
N TRP A 177 24.50 -9.97 -9.29
CA TRP A 177 24.39 -8.52 -9.18
C TRP A 177 24.46 -7.86 -10.56
N ASN A 178 23.47 -7.05 -10.91
CA ASN A 178 23.45 -6.30 -12.15
C ASN A 178 23.75 -4.81 -11.89
N PRO A 179 24.94 -4.28 -12.26
CA PRO A 179 25.29 -2.87 -12.07
C PRO A 179 24.34 -1.88 -12.77
N CYS A 180 23.71 -2.28 -13.87
CA CYS A 180 22.73 -1.42 -14.55
C CYS A 180 21.48 -1.15 -13.70
N TRP A 181 21.20 -2.02 -12.71
CA TRP A 181 20.05 -1.91 -11.82
C TRP A 181 20.37 -1.25 -10.48
N SER A 182 21.63 -0.90 -10.22
CA SER A 182 22.03 -0.21 -8.98
C SER A 182 21.97 1.31 -9.06
N VAL A 183 21.32 1.87 -10.11
CA VAL A 183 21.04 3.30 -10.25
C VAL A 183 19.65 3.60 -9.68
N THR A 184 19.54 4.50 -8.70
CA THR A 184 18.23 4.85 -8.11
C THR A 184 17.29 5.55 -9.08
N GLU A 185 15.99 5.51 -8.82
CA GLU A 185 15.00 6.22 -9.65
C GLU A 185 15.21 7.75 -9.62
N VAL A 186 15.68 8.29 -8.49
CA VAL A 186 16.05 9.71 -8.40
C VAL A 186 17.30 10.01 -9.27
N GLU A 187 18.32 9.16 -9.22
CA GLU A 187 19.51 9.30 -10.08
C GLU A 187 19.16 9.27 -11.56
N LYS A 188 18.31 8.33 -11.98
CA LYS A 188 17.85 8.22 -13.39
C LYS A 188 17.16 9.51 -13.84
N LYS A 189 16.30 10.09 -13.00
CA LYS A 189 15.59 11.35 -13.32
C LYS A 189 16.53 12.55 -13.43
N VAL A 190 17.55 12.63 -12.59
CA VAL A 190 18.50 13.77 -12.59
C VAL A 190 19.52 13.67 -13.71
N THR A 191 20.07 12.47 -13.94
CA THR A 191 21.14 12.27 -14.92
C THR A 191 20.63 11.98 -16.34
N GLY A 192 19.38 11.55 -16.47
CA GLY A 192 18.81 11.06 -17.73
C GLY A 192 19.40 9.71 -18.20
N ILE A 193 20.32 9.12 -17.42
CA ILE A 193 20.98 7.86 -17.76
C ILE A 193 20.14 6.72 -17.21
N THR A 194 19.57 5.92 -18.11
CA THR A 194 18.75 4.75 -17.77
C THR A 194 19.57 3.47 -17.58
N LYS A 195 20.78 3.41 -18.16
CA LYS A 195 21.71 2.28 -18.06
C LYS A 195 23.14 2.78 -17.93
N ALA A 196 23.81 2.32 -16.88
CA ALA A 196 25.22 2.58 -16.65
C ALA A 196 25.92 1.25 -16.36
N GLU A 197 26.59 0.71 -17.37
CA GLU A 197 27.15 -0.66 -17.37
C GLU A 197 28.19 -0.89 -16.26
N ASN A 198 28.85 0.19 -15.80
CA ASN A 198 29.86 0.16 -14.73
C ASN A 198 29.49 1.05 -13.54
N HIS A 199 28.19 1.20 -13.25
CA HIS A 199 27.78 2.03 -12.12
C HIS A 199 28.17 1.40 -10.78
N VAL A 200 28.88 2.17 -9.97
CA VAL A 200 29.25 1.80 -8.61
C VAL A 200 28.39 2.62 -7.64
N PRO A 201 27.51 1.99 -6.84
CA PRO A 201 26.71 2.71 -5.87
C PRO A 201 27.60 3.25 -4.75
N GLY A 202 27.41 4.52 -4.39
CA GLY A 202 28.26 5.22 -3.41
C GLY A 202 27.51 6.32 -2.67
N ARG A 203 28.23 7.38 -2.31
CA ARG A 203 27.62 8.59 -1.71
C ARG A 203 26.93 9.41 -2.79
N LEU A 204 25.72 9.86 -2.49
CA LEU A 204 24.86 10.67 -3.35
C LEU A 204 24.54 11.99 -2.66
N SER A 205 24.40 13.06 -3.45
CA SER A 205 23.91 14.37 -2.99
C SER A 205 22.77 14.85 -3.87
N LEU A 206 21.73 14.03 -3.96
CA LEU A 206 20.57 14.31 -4.80
C LEU A 206 19.42 14.89 -3.99
N ALA A 207 18.70 15.81 -4.64
CA ALA A 207 17.48 16.37 -4.13
C ALA A 207 16.29 15.47 -4.51
N PHE A 208 15.40 15.23 -3.56
CA PHE A 208 14.14 14.55 -3.81
C PHE A 208 13.13 15.53 -4.40
N PRO A 209 12.40 15.16 -5.45
CA PRO A 209 11.25 15.94 -5.89
C PRO A 209 10.25 16.09 -4.74
N MET A 210 9.77 17.32 -4.54
CA MET A 210 8.83 17.64 -3.47
C MET A 210 7.61 18.33 -4.05
N LYS A 211 6.41 17.85 -3.67
CA LYS A 211 5.14 18.54 -3.93
C LYS A 211 4.44 18.79 -2.60
N PHE A 212 4.08 20.05 -2.38
CA PHE A 212 3.36 20.47 -1.18
C PHE A 212 1.90 20.78 -1.52
N PRO A 213 0.96 20.51 -0.60
CA PRO A 213 -0.43 20.93 -0.78
C PRO A 213 -0.53 22.46 -0.93
N PRO A 214 -1.44 22.99 -1.76
CA PRO A 214 -1.60 24.44 -1.96
C PRO A 214 -1.80 25.22 -0.66
N ASP A 215 -2.50 24.61 0.31
CA ASP A 215 -2.83 25.23 1.59
C ASP A 215 -1.69 25.18 2.62
N TYR A 216 -0.57 24.50 2.29
CA TYR A 216 0.55 24.34 3.21
C TYR A 216 1.45 25.59 3.23
N LYS A 217 1.00 26.64 3.90
CA LYS A 217 1.72 27.94 4.02
C LYS A 217 3.00 27.87 4.87
N LYS A 218 3.31 26.73 5.50
CA LYS A 218 4.49 26.57 6.35
C LYS A 218 5.78 26.31 5.56
N VAL A 219 5.74 26.02 4.26
CA VAL A 219 6.97 25.83 3.43
C VAL A 219 7.89 27.06 3.54
N TYR A 220 7.30 28.26 3.48
CA TYR A 220 8.04 29.53 3.54
C TYR A 220 8.81 29.74 4.86
N ARG A 221 8.37 29.11 5.97
CA ARG A 221 9.07 29.21 7.27
C ARG A 221 10.27 28.27 7.39
N TYR A 222 10.33 27.21 6.59
CA TYR A 222 11.33 26.15 6.70
C TYR A 222 12.16 25.97 5.43
N GLY A 223 12.13 26.94 4.51
CA GLY A 223 12.82 26.87 3.21
C GLY A 223 14.31 26.52 3.33
N GLY A 224 15.06 27.22 4.20
CA GLY A 224 16.49 26.94 4.38
C GLY A 224 16.79 25.56 4.99
N GLN A 225 15.87 25.02 5.81
CA GLN A 225 16.01 23.68 6.38
C GLN A 225 15.74 22.59 5.33
N ILE A 226 14.74 22.82 4.47
CA ILE A 226 14.46 21.96 3.33
C ILE A 226 15.66 21.98 2.38
N GLU A 227 16.21 23.16 2.07
CA GLU A 227 17.38 23.29 1.21
C GLU A 227 18.61 22.57 1.79
N ASN A 228 18.89 22.76 3.08
CA ASN A 228 19.96 22.04 3.77
C ASN A 228 19.74 20.52 3.74
N PHE A 229 18.50 20.05 3.92
CA PHE A 229 18.17 18.64 3.78
C PHE A 229 18.43 18.15 2.35
N GLN A 230 18.03 18.90 1.32
CA GLN A 230 18.21 18.51 -0.07
C GLN A 230 19.68 18.39 -0.46
N LYS A 231 20.54 19.31 0.01
CA LYS A 231 21.99 19.32 -0.27
C LYS A 231 22.82 18.29 0.51
N ARG A 232 22.25 17.63 1.52
CA ARG A 232 22.99 16.66 2.35
C ARG A 232 23.40 15.44 1.56
N GLU A 233 24.62 14.97 1.79
CA GLU A 233 25.04 13.67 1.28
C GLU A 233 24.37 12.53 2.04
N TYR A 234 24.15 11.43 1.35
CA TYR A 234 23.68 10.17 1.91
C TYR A 234 24.21 9.00 1.10
N LEU A 235 24.30 7.84 1.75
CA LEU A 235 24.70 6.61 1.09
C LEU A 235 23.56 6.06 0.20
N SER A 236 23.89 5.64 -1.02
CA SER A 236 22.94 5.02 -1.96
C SER A 236 22.19 3.84 -1.32
N PRO A 237 20.90 3.63 -1.64
CA PRO A 237 20.15 2.44 -1.24
C PRO A 237 20.85 1.11 -1.60
N TYR A 238 21.62 1.10 -2.69
CA TYR A 238 22.33 -0.09 -3.20
C TYR A 238 23.74 -0.27 -2.63
N ALA A 239 24.29 0.73 -1.94
CA ALA A 239 25.59 0.63 -1.30
C ALA A 239 25.49 -0.09 0.06
N ASP A 240 26.60 -0.68 0.52
CA ASP A 240 26.63 -1.43 1.79
C ASP A 240 26.49 -0.49 2.99
N ALA A 241 25.42 -0.69 3.76
CA ALA A 241 25.04 0.17 4.88
C ALA A 241 25.47 -0.36 6.25
N LYS A 242 26.27 -1.44 6.31
CA LYS A 242 26.71 -2.05 7.59
C LYS A 242 27.44 -1.08 8.52
N GLU A 243 28.20 -0.15 7.97
CA GLU A 243 28.98 0.82 8.74
C GLU A 243 28.19 2.10 9.10
N LEU A 244 26.93 2.20 8.65
CA LEU A 244 26.15 3.41 8.83
C LEU A 244 25.64 3.52 10.27
N LYS A 245 26.05 4.57 10.97
CA LYS A 245 25.68 4.81 12.37
C LYS A 245 24.18 5.10 12.49
N ALA A 246 23.47 4.24 13.21
CA ALA A 246 22.05 4.41 13.52
C ALA A 246 21.81 5.73 14.28
N GLY A 247 20.72 6.42 13.92
CA GLY A 247 20.33 7.71 14.52
C GLY A 247 21.10 8.92 13.98
N SER A 248 22.05 8.73 13.06
CA SER A 248 22.66 9.85 12.33
C SER A 248 21.70 10.46 11.31
N VAL A 249 21.95 11.72 10.96
CA VAL A 249 21.19 12.42 9.91
C VAL A 249 21.36 11.74 8.54
N GLU A 250 22.55 11.19 8.27
CA GLU A 250 22.84 10.42 7.05
C GLU A 250 21.99 9.15 6.98
N PHE A 251 21.85 8.46 8.12
CA PHE A 251 21.00 7.27 8.26
C PHE A 251 19.53 7.56 7.96
N ASP A 252 18.99 8.65 8.50
CA ASP A 252 17.61 9.08 8.21
C ASP A 252 17.43 9.46 6.74
N LYS A 253 18.39 10.16 6.13
CA LYS A 253 18.30 10.53 4.70
C LYS A 253 18.42 9.30 3.79
N ARG A 254 19.26 8.32 4.11
CA ARG A 254 19.30 7.03 3.40
C ARG A 254 17.96 6.30 3.52
N ALA A 255 17.34 6.27 4.69
CA ALA A 255 16.03 5.63 4.86
C ALA A 255 14.95 6.27 3.97
N ILE A 256 14.98 7.60 3.81
CA ILE A 256 14.12 8.31 2.84
C ILE A 256 14.40 7.85 1.42
N ALA A 257 15.69 7.73 1.03
CA ALA A 257 16.07 7.23 -0.28
C ALA A 257 15.55 5.81 -0.54
N VAL A 258 15.72 4.90 0.43
CA VAL A 258 15.22 3.52 0.35
C VAL A 258 13.69 3.49 0.22
N MET A 259 12.95 4.24 1.04
CA MET A 259 11.49 4.29 0.95
C MET A 259 11.03 4.87 -0.39
N HIS A 260 11.72 5.88 -0.89
CA HIS A 260 11.44 6.47 -2.20
C HIS A 260 11.63 5.42 -3.31
N GLU A 261 12.73 4.68 -3.24
CA GLU A 261 13.06 3.63 -4.18
C GLU A 261 12.02 2.49 -4.16
N VAL A 262 11.68 1.97 -2.97
CA VAL A 262 10.66 0.92 -2.80
C VAL A 262 9.31 1.38 -3.34
N LEU A 263 8.86 2.59 -2.99
CA LEU A 263 7.60 3.11 -3.50
C LEU A 263 7.64 3.33 -5.01
N SER A 264 8.79 3.71 -5.56
CA SER A 264 8.96 3.86 -7.00
C SER A 264 8.81 2.55 -7.78
N PHE A 265 8.95 1.39 -7.13
CA PHE A 265 8.71 0.08 -7.77
C PHE A 265 7.25 -0.33 -7.75
N MET A 266 6.45 0.25 -6.88
CA MET A 266 5.03 -0.05 -6.81
C MET A 266 4.31 0.54 -8.04
N ASN A 267 3.39 -0.22 -8.61
CA ASN A 267 2.62 0.17 -9.80
C ASN A 267 1.89 1.51 -9.60
N GLU A 268 1.30 1.72 -8.41
CA GLU A 268 0.61 2.97 -8.06
C GLU A 268 1.50 3.95 -7.28
N LYS A 269 2.81 3.71 -7.14
CA LYS A 269 3.71 4.55 -6.33
C LYS A 269 3.21 4.77 -4.89
N ARG A 270 2.53 3.75 -4.38
CA ARG A 270 1.81 3.71 -3.10
C ARG A 270 2.02 2.35 -2.46
N LEU A 271 2.13 2.32 -1.13
CA LEU A 271 2.18 1.09 -0.34
C LEU A 271 1.52 1.28 1.02
N ILE A 272 1.06 0.18 1.64
CA ILE A 272 0.63 0.20 3.05
C ILE A 272 1.87 0.35 3.94
N THR A 273 1.83 1.28 4.89
CA THR A 273 3.01 1.63 5.70
C THR A 273 3.55 0.44 6.50
N ASP A 274 2.68 -0.46 6.95
CA ASP A 274 3.05 -1.68 7.69
C ASP A 274 4.01 -2.57 6.88
N HIS A 275 3.85 -2.64 5.56
CA HIS A 275 4.75 -3.41 4.72
C HIS A 275 6.17 -2.81 4.74
N LEU A 276 6.31 -1.48 4.73
CA LEU A 276 7.62 -0.83 4.87
C LEU A 276 8.25 -1.06 6.24
N THR A 277 7.46 -1.00 7.31
CA THR A 277 7.99 -1.24 8.67
C THR A 277 8.44 -2.68 8.85
N HIS A 278 7.80 -3.65 8.18
CA HIS A 278 8.19 -5.05 8.22
C HIS A 278 9.56 -5.32 7.55
N PHE A 279 10.01 -4.50 6.58
CA PHE A 279 11.34 -4.63 5.96
C PHE A 279 12.45 -3.82 6.63
N ARG A 280 12.16 -3.23 7.79
CA ARG A 280 13.08 -2.30 8.44
C ARG A 280 14.46 -2.92 8.72
N ARG A 281 14.51 -4.20 9.08
CA ARG A 281 15.78 -4.89 9.38
C ARG A 281 16.54 -5.16 8.08
N GLU A 282 15.85 -5.65 7.07
CA GLU A 282 16.40 -6.03 5.77
C GLU A 282 16.95 -4.84 5.00
N PHE A 283 16.33 -3.67 5.05
CA PHE A 283 16.82 -2.47 4.36
C PHE A 283 17.63 -1.52 5.25
N VAL A 284 17.89 -1.89 6.50
CA VAL A 284 18.62 -1.07 7.49
C VAL A 284 17.97 0.31 7.68
N MET A 285 16.74 0.32 8.19
CA MET A 285 15.93 1.53 8.41
C MET A 285 15.69 1.85 9.92
N PRO A 286 15.41 3.12 10.25
CA PRO A 286 15.07 3.57 11.61
C PRO A 286 13.78 2.95 12.16
N GLN A 287 13.74 2.70 13.48
CA GLN A 287 12.56 2.18 14.20
C GLN A 287 11.32 3.06 14.01
N LYS A 288 11.50 4.38 14.15
CA LYS A 288 10.42 5.36 14.10
C LYS A 288 10.14 5.82 12.65
N LEU A 289 9.92 4.88 11.73
CA LEU A 289 9.75 5.17 10.29
C LEU A 289 8.58 6.12 10.01
N MET A 290 7.47 5.96 10.74
CA MET A 290 6.30 6.86 10.64
C MET A 290 6.67 8.33 10.95
N ARG A 291 7.59 8.57 11.88
CA ARG A 291 8.07 9.93 12.21
C ARG A 291 8.75 10.57 11.00
N ILE A 292 9.50 9.78 10.23
CA ILE A 292 10.21 10.23 9.02
C ILE A 292 9.21 10.54 7.92
N LEU A 293 8.25 9.64 7.66
CA LEU A 293 7.20 9.85 6.66
C LEU A 293 6.41 11.15 6.92
N LEU A 294 5.99 11.37 8.16
CA LEU A 294 5.24 12.57 8.55
C LEU A 294 6.09 13.85 8.57
N LYS A 295 7.41 13.72 8.83
CA LYS A 295 8.37 14.84 8.77
C LYS A 295 8.59 15.28 7.33
N HIS A 296 8.76 14.35 6.41
CA HIS A 296 9.08 14.59 5.00
C HIS A 296 7.83 14.56 4.11
N PHE A 297 6.78 15.25 4.55
CA PHE A 297 5.46 15.19 3.91
C PHE A 297 5.41 15.78 2.49
N GLY A 298 6.45 16.54 2.09
CA GLY A 298 6.61 17.02 0.71
C GLY A 298 7.06 15.93 -0.26
N ILE A 299 7.69 14.85 0.23
CA ILE A 299 8.09 13.67 -0.55
C ILE A 299 7.04 12.57 -0.40
N PHE A 300 6.59 12.34 0.84
CA PHE A 300 5.65 11.27 1.18
C PHE A 300 4.33 11.82 1.68
N TYR A 301 3.22 11.36 1.12
CA TYR A 301 1.91 11.60 1.74
C TYR A 301 1.47 10.35 2.49
N VAL A 302 1.07 10.50 3.76
CA VAL A 302 0.50 9.39 4.55
C VAL A 302 -0.99 9.64 4.70
N SER A 303 -1.80 8.79 4.07
CA SER A 303 -3.24 8.74 4.28
C SER A 303 -3.56 7.88 5.49
N GLU A 304 -4.45 8.41 6.32
CA GLU A 304 -5.03 7.72 7.46
C GLU A 304 -6.41 7.11 7.15
N ARG A 305 -6.86 7.20 5.90
CA ARG A 305 -8.18 6.70 5.49
C ARG A 305 -8.19 5.18 5.43
N GLY A 306 -8.88 4.56 6.37
CA GLY A 306 -9.11 3.12 6.43
C GLY A 306 -8.47 2.49 7.66
N LYS A 307 -8.46 1.15 7.70
CA LYS A 307 -7.89 0.42 8.86
C LYS A 307 -6.37 0.52 8.97
N ARG A 308 -5.69 0.71 7.84
CA ARG A 308 -4.23 0.75 7.73
C ARG A 308 -3.79 1.98 6.97
N PHE A 309 -2.68 2.56 7.38
CA PHE A 309 -2.12 3.75 6.76
C PHE A 309 -1.50 3.41 5.40
N SER A 310 -1.73 4.28 4.42
CA SER A 310 -1.13 4.16 3.09
C SER A 310 -0.19 5.34 2.86
N VAL A 311 1.01 5.06 2.37
CA VAL A 311 1.99 6.06 1.98
C VAL A 311 2.07 6.16 0.46
N PHE A 312 2.21 7.39 -0.04
CA PHE A 312 2.29 7.74 -1.46
C PHE A 312 3.54 8.56 -1.73
N LEU A 313 4.13 8.41 -2.91
CA LEU A 313 5.06 9.41 -3.45
C LEU A 313 4.27 10.60 -4.00
N THR A 314 4.46 11.78 -3.41
CA THR A 314 3.73 12.99 -3.82
C THR A 314 4.07 13.39 -5.26
N GLU A 315 5.32 13.20 -5.68
CA GLU A 315 5.81 13.54 -7.01
C GLU A 315 5.10 12.78 -8.13
N ALA A 316 4.64 11.56 -7.84
CA ALA A 316 4.05 10.65 -8.83
C ALA A 316 2.62 11.00 -9.19
N TYR A 317 1.97 11.90 -8.45
CA TYR A 317 0.57 12.23 -8.61
C TYR A 317 0.38 13.67 -9.07
N ASP A 318 -0.64 13.87 -9.91
CA ASP A 318 -1.23 15.16 -10.22
C ASP A 318 -2.70 15.13 -9.80
N GLY A 319 -3.03 15.86 -8.73
CA GLY A 319 -4.31 15.69 -8.06
C GLY A 319 -4.51 14.26 -7.55
N SER A 320 -5.57 13.61 -8.02
CA SER A 320 -5.94 12.24 -7.64
C SER A 320 -5.43 11.17 -8.61
N GLU A 321 -4.78 11.59 -9.70
CA GLU A 321 -4.39 10.72 -10.79
C GLU A 321 -2.88 10.49 -10.77
N LEU A 322 -2.48 9.26 -11.04
CA LEU A 322 -1.09 8.89 -11.22
C LEU A 322 -0.59 9.43 -12.57
N ILE A 323 0.57 10.10 -12.58
CA ILE A 323 1.14 10.74 -13.77
C ILE A 323 1.59 9.69 -14.78
N GLU A 324 2.41 8.72 -14.34
CA GLU A 324 2.91 7.64 -15.18
C GLU A 324 2.21 6.33 -14.82
N LYS A 325 1.25 5.93 -15.67
CA LYS A 325 0.46 4.72 -15.46
C LYS A 325 1.07 3.55 -16.22
N CYS A 326 1.41 2.47 -15.51
CA CYS A 326 1.74 1.22 -16.17
C CYS A 326 0.45 0.53 -16.71
N PRO A 327 0.56 -0.40 -17.68
CA PRO A 327 -0.60 -1.07 -18.25
C PRO A 327 -1.53 -1.71 -17.21
N LEU A 328 -0.98 -2.27 -16.13
CA LEU A 328 -1.75 -2.85 -15.02
C LEU A 328 -2.59 -1.82 -14.27
N VAL A 329 -2.11 -0.58 -14.11
CA VAL A 329 -2.88 0.51 -13.50
C VAL A 329 -4.04 0.93 -14.40
N VAL A 330 -3.79 1.05 -15.72
CA VAL A 330 -4.83 1.38 -16.70
C VAL A 330 -5.91 0.29 -16.74
N TRP A 331 -5.50 -0.98 -16.74
CA TRP A 331 -6.42 -2.11 -16.65
C TRP A 331 -7.24 -2.07 -15.37
N LYS A 332 -6.61 -1.80 -14.21
CA LYS A 332 -7.33 -1.66 -12.94
C LYS A 332 -8.37 -0.55 -12.98
N GLU A 333 -8.05 0.60 -13.58
CA GLU A 333 -9.01 1.71 -13.79
C GLU A 333 -10.18 1.28 -14.68
N LYS A 334 -9.91 0.53 -15.76
CA LYS A 334 -10.93 -0.09 -16.61
C LYS A 334 -11.86 -1.01 -15.81
N VAL A 335 -11.32 -1.90 -14.97
CA VAL A 335 -12.12 -2.78 -14.09
C VAL A 335 -13.02 -1.96 -13.19
N VAL A 336 -12.49 -0.94 -12.51
CA VAL A 336 -13.28 -0.08 -11.61
C VAL A 336 -14.37 0.68 -12.36
N SER A 337 -14.11 1.13 -13.59
CA SER A 337 -15.10 1.84 -14.42
C SER A 337 -16.32 1.00 -14.79
N LEU A 338 -16.19 -0.34 -14.76
CA LEU A 338 -17.29 -1.28 -15.01
C LEU A 338 -18.13 -1.57 -13.78
N THR A 339 -17.72 -1.05 -12.62
CA THR A 339 -18.50 -1.13 -11.39
C THR A 339 -19.45 0.05 -11.25
N GLY A 340 -20.54 -0.15 -10.52
CA GLY A 340 -21.48 0.90 -10.15
C GLY A 340 -20.95 1.86 -9.07
N TYR A 341 -19.71 1.67 -8.60
CA TYR A 341 -19.09 2.55 -7.60
C TYR A 341 -18.63 3.86 -8.24
N ARG A 342 -19.58 4.76 -8.51
CA ARG A 342 -19.27 6.14 -8.85
C ARG A 342 -18.76 6.83 -7.59
N GLY A 343 -17.55 7.39 -7.65
CA GLY A 343 -16.95 8.13 -6.54
C GLY A 343 -17.86 9.28 -6.12
N ARG A 344 -18.65 9.07 -5.05
CA ARG A 344 -19.39 10.17 -4.42
C ARG A 344 -18.35 11.20 -3.96
N LYS A 345 -18.54 12.46 -4.35
CA LYS A 345 -17.89 13.63 -3.71
C LYS A 345 -18.41 13.75 -2.28
N LYS A 346 -18.13 12.78 -1.40
CA LYS A 346 -18.40 12.96 0.03
C LYS A 346 -17.57 14.15 0.50
N LYS A 347 -18.16 15.06 1.29
CA LYS A 347 -17.37 15.96 2.12
C LYS A 347 -16.45 15.05 2.95
N ILE A 348 -15.14 15.29 2.85
CA ILE A 348 -14.16 14.57 3.66
C ILE A 348 -14.35 15.07 5.09
N GLU A 349 -15.24 14.42 5.83
CA GLU A 349 -15.56 14.77 7.21
C GLU A 349 -14.38 14.43 8.15
N THR A 350 -14.27 15.25 9.20
CA THR A 350 -13.26 15.18 10.27
C THR A 350 -13.56 14.04 11.24
N PHE A 351 -12.54 13.60 11.98
CA PHE A 351 -12.55 12.33 12.72
C PHE A 351 -13.44 12.32 13.98
N ASP A 352 -13.96 13.48 14.43
CA ASP A 352 -14.85 13.51 15.61
C ASP A 352 -16.20 12.78 15.38
N ASP A 353 -16.52 12.43 14.13
CA ASP A 353 -17.73 11.66 13.79
C ASP A 353 -17.47 10.15 13.54
N MET A 354 -16.24 9.66 13.78
CA MET A 354 -15.83 8.29 13.39
C MET A 354 -15.97 7.22 14.49
N ASP A 355 -16.40 7.57 15.70
CA ASP A 355 -16.70 6.57 16.73
C ASP A 355 -18.13 6.00 16.61
N ASP A 356 -19.02 6.57 15.78
CA ASP A 356 -20.42 6.11 15.67
C ASP A 356 -21.04 6.02 14.25
N PHE A 357 -20.29 6.19 13.15
CA PHE A 357 -20.86 6.07 11.79
C PHE A 357 -20.34 4.89 10.97
N VAL A 358 -21.11 3.80 11.12
CA VAL A 358 -21.64 2.90 10.08
C VAL A 358 -21.33 3.34 8.64
N ASP A 359 -20.83 2.40 7.84
CA ASP A 359 -20.68 2.45 6.38
C ASP A 359 -22.06 2.43 5.67
N ASN A 360 -23.00 3.25 6.16
CA ASN A 360 -24.42 3.25 5.81
C ASN A 360 -24.66 3.84 4.41
N ASP A 361 -23.92 4.88 4.02
CA ASP A 361 -24.23 5.62 2.80
C ASP A 361 -23.48 5.13 1.55
N LEU A 362 -22.82 3.97 1.64
CA LEU A 362 -22.49 3.20 0.44
C LEU A 362 -23.70 2.40 -0.05
N PHE A 363 -24.82 2.34 0.69
CA PHE A 363 -25.94 1.41 0.48
C PHE A 363 -27.34 2.05 0.41
N GLU A 364 -27.48 3.35 0.14
CA GLU A 364 -28.79 3.91 -0.21
C GLU A 364 -29.22 3.48 -1.61
N SER A 365 -30.29 2.70 -1.67
CA SER A 365 -31.03 2.34 -2.87
C SER A 365 -31.94 3.50 -3.22
N ASP A 366 -31.74 4.15 -4.37
CA ASP A 366 -32.81 4.91 -5.02
C ASP A 366 -33.86 3.89 -5.49
N SER A 367 -34.81 3.59 -4.61
CA SER A 367 -36.09 3.03 -4.96
C SER A 367 -37.15 3.86 -4.27
N GLU A 368 -37.75 4.78 -5.02
CA GLU A 368 -39.04 5.36 -4.69
C GLU A 368 -40.03 4.20 -4.58
N ASP A 369 -40.49 3.90 -3.37
CA ASP A 369 -41.84 3.41 -3.10
C ASP A 369 -42.13 3.46 -1.59
N GLU A 370 -43.16 4.24 -1.25
CA GLU A 370 -43.73 4.37 0.09
C GLU A 370 -44.42 3.07 0.54
N ASN A 371 -44.12 2.60 1.76
CA ASN A 371 -45.11 2.39 2.83
C ASN A 371 -44.51 1.62 4.03
N THR A 372 -44.39 2.34 5.16
CA THR A 372 -44.94 2.01 6.49
C THR A 372 -44.61 0.64 7.13
N ILE A 373 -43.89 0.66 8.26
CA ILE A 373 -44.42 0.48 9.65
C ILE A 373 -43.24 0.25 10.61
N SER A 374 -43.20 1.09 11.64
CA SER A 374 -42.38 1.01 12.85
C SER A 374 -42.74 -0.18 13.73
N ILE A 375 -41.77 -1.01 14.14
CA ILE A 375 -41.87 -1.82 15.37
C ILE A 375 -40.54 -1.79 16.11
N ASP A 376 -40.59 -1.15 17.27
CA ASP A 376 -39.65 -1.22 18.38
C ASP A 376 -39.71 -2.61 19.04
N ARG A 377 -38.56 -3.21 19.32
CA ARG A 377 -38.43 -4.23 20.36
C ARG A 377 -36.97 -4.43 20.80
N SER A 378 -36.70 -3.82 21.94
CA SER A 378 -35.67 -4.15 22.92
C SER A 378 -35.52 -5.66 23.17
N PHE A 379 -34.27 -6.14 23.19
CA PHE A 379 -33.84 -7.25 24.05
C PHE A 379 -32.39 -7.03 24.48
N LYS A 380 -32.22 -6.97 25.81
CA LYS A 380 -30.95 -7.17 26.53
C LYS A 380 -30.77 -8.67 26.77
N GLU A 381 -29.50 -9.06 26.93
CA GLU A 381 -28.93 -10.18 27.71
C GLU A 381 -27.79 -10.80 26.90
N GLU A 382 -26.70 -11.30 27.47
CA GLU A 382 -25.96 -11.04 28.70
C GLU A 382 -24.62 -11.75 28.47
N ASP A 383 -23.67 -11.45 29.35
CA ASP A 383 -22.26 -11.81 29.31
C ASP A 383 -22.02 -13.32 29.48
N ASP A 384 -20.98 -13.86 28.84
CA ASP A 384 -20.37 -15.11 29.26
C ASP A 384 -18.85 -15.00 29.14
N THR A 385 -18.22 -15.02 30.30
CA THR A 385 -16.81 -14.85 30.61
C THR A 385 -16.09 -16.19 30.61
N MET A 386 -14.86 -16.25 30.08
CA MET A 386 -13.72 -17.08 30.54
C MET A 386 -12.50 -16.69 29.67
N SER A 387 -11.58 -15.87 30.22
CA SER A 387 -10.26 -16.23 30.80
C SER A 387 -9.18 -16.56 29.73
N ASP A 388 -8.22 -15.64 29.49
CA ASP A 388 -6.89 -15.51 30.14
C ASP A 388 -6.01 -16.76 29.87
N VAL A 389 -4.81 -16.74 29.28
CA VAL A 389 -3.62 -15.86 29.37
C VAL A 389 -2.74 -16.15 28.12
N GLU A 390 -2.14 -15.18 27.42
CA GLU A 390 -0.68 -14.87 27.33
C GLU A 390 -0.45 -14.28 25.90
N ASP A 391 0.39 -13.29 25.61
CA ASP A 391 1.25 -12.49 26.45
C ASP A 391 1.64 -11.17 25.76
N GLU A 392 2.04 -10.27 26.63
CA GLU A 392 2.55 -8.92 26.50
C GLU A 392 3.66 -8.73 25.44
N LEU A 393 3.47 -7.78 24.51
CA LEU A 393 4.53 -6.89 24.01
C LEU A 393 3.94 -5.55 23.56
N VAL A 394 3.24 -4.85 24.47
CA VAL A 394 2.95 -3.41 24.32
C VAL A 394 3.73 -2.66 25.38
N THR A 395 5.06 -2.71 25.30
CA THR A 395 5.92 -1.88 26.16
C THR A 395 6.11 -0.50 25.53
N GLN A 396 5.33 0.44 26.08
CA GLN A 396 5.68 1.82 26.36
C GLN A 396 6.23 2.65 25.18
N ILE A 397 5.30 3.26 24.43
CA ILE A 397 5.55 4.48 23.67
C ILE A 397 5.76 5.60 24.70
N SER A 398 7.00 5.72 25.20
CA SER A 398 7.39 6.85 26.04
C SER A 398 7.26 8.16 25.24
N GLU A 399 6.48 9.04 25.84
CA GLU A 399 6.05 10.36 25.39
C GLU A 399 7.23 11.31 25.19
N MET A 400 7.15 12.19 24.19
CA MET A 400 7.98 13.39 24.16
C MET A 400 7.18 14.61 23.67
N ASP A 401 7.48 15.70 24.35
CA ASP A 401 6.73 16.93 24.49
C ASP A 401 6.74 17.81 23.23
N ILE A 402 5.74 18.69 23.09
CA ILE A 402 5.53 19.58 21.94
C ILE A 402 6.72 20.52 21.68
N GLY A 403 7.58 20.73 22.69
CA GLY A 403 8.85 21.47 22.58
C GLY A 403 9.93 20.80 21.71
N GLU A 404 9.82 19.52 21.36
CA GLU A 404 10.86 18.83 20.59
C GLU A 404 10.62 18.79 19.07
N VAL A 405 9.43 19.18 18.64
CA VAL A 405 9.22 19.61 17.24
C VAL A 405 9.86 20.99 17.03
N GLN A 406 10.04 21.79 18.09
CA GLN A 406 10.69 23.10 18.05
C GLN A 406 12.23 23.02 18.10
N LYS A 407 12.83 21.94 18.61
CA LYS A 407 14.30 21.73 18.61
C LYS A 407 14.85 20.95 17.41
N ALA A 408 14.00 20.48 16.49
CA ALA A 408 14.36 19.53 15.43
C ALA A 408 15.33 20.04 14.32
N TYR A 409 15.88 21.25 14.47
CA TYR A 409 16.90 21.85 13.59
C TYR A 409 17.94 22.69 14.35
N ASN A 410 18.03 22.55 15.68
CA ASN A 410 18.93 23.35 16.50
C ASN A 410 20.30 22.72 16.77
N ASP A 411 20.61 21.57 16.17
CA ASP A 411 21.93 20.97 16.35
C ASP A 411 22.83 21.35 15.16
N THR A 412 23.49 22.50 15.33
CA THR A 412 24.77 22.86 14.66
C THR A 412 25.89 21.92 15.08
#